data_AF-A0AAX3UBS9-F1
#
_entry.id   AF-A0AAX3UBS9-F1
#
_cell.length_a   1.000
_cell.length_b   1.000
_cell.length_c   1.000
_cell.angle_alpha   90.00
_cell.angle_beta   90.00
_cell.angle_gamma   90.00
#
_symmetry.space_group_name_H-M   'P 1'
#
loop_
_entity.id
_entity.type
_entity.pdbx_description
1 polymer ?
#
loop_
_entity_poly.entity_id
_entity_poly.type
_entity_poly.pdbx_seq_one_letter_code
_entity_poly.pdbx_strand_id
1 'polypeptide(L)'
;MNQPIKTPEEFYQDYVALFVPTNTGYNELKSMTKKLNIIFEKAWAINSEETAKLIAAWVLGTEENRGLENRVAYDTYIQQHVETTSYIDSMKSDPNFSKTMLARLLIDDFKNSFELDIKILANLVCIDRLIHGQDYSLESLYFESAGSLINRLRQSQTDWSFIINALDKKVRNASSHLNFVYDARRGLFIGKDVDRRTKSIESFEVTAEEFLLKTLPGQSNIIQSFIACGELLCMKKDSRIHVEALKVLN
;
A
#
# COMPACT_ATOMS: atom_id res chain seq x y z
N MET A 1 7.35 3.99 -25.94
CA MET A 1 8.69 4.51 -25.61
C MET A 1 9.46 3.41 -24.93
N ASN A 2 10.57 2.94 -25.51
CA ASN A 2 11.47 2.01 -24.85
C ASN A 2 12.32 2.80 -23.86
N GLN A 3 11.82 2.98 -22.64
CA GLN A 3 12.71 3.33 -21.54
C GLN A 3 13.66 2.15 -21.32
N PRO A 4 14.98 2.39 -21.22
CA PRO A 4 15.91 1.32 -20.87
C PRO A 4 15.52 0.70 -19.53
N ILE A 5 15.64 -0.62 -19.41
CA ILE A 5 15.40 -1.34 -18.16
C ILE A 5 16.44 -0.84 -17.15
N LYS A 6 15.98 -0.43 -15.96
CA LYS A 6 16.86 0.03 -14.88
C LYS A 6 17.92 -1.00 -14.53
N THR A 7 19.13 -0.56 -14.22
CA THR A 7 20.20 -1.41 -13.68
C THR A 7 19.93 -1.75 -12.21
N PRO A 8 20.55 -2.80 -11.65
CA PRO A 8 20.48 -3.07 -10.21
C PRO A 8 20.92 -1.88 -9.34
N GLU A 9 21.91 -1.09 -9.79
CA GLU A 9 22.31 0.13 -9.10
C GLU A 9 21.22 1.20 -9.10
N GLU A 10 20.50 1.38 -10.21
CA GLU A 10 19.38 2.32 -10.29
C GLU A 10 18.23 1.88 -9.37
N PHE A 11 17.89 0.59 -9.36
CA PHE A 11 16.92 0.04 -8.40
C PHE A 11 17.36 0.23 -6.94
N TYR A 12 18.66 0.11 -6.65
CA TYR A 12 19.17 0.35 -5.30
C TYR A 12 18.97 1.81 -4.86
N GLN A 13 19.16 2.79 -5.76
CA GLN A 13 18.93 4.19 -5.43
C GLN A 13 17.46 4.47 -5.13
N ASP A 14 16.55 3.96 -5.96
CA ASP A 14 15.10 4.08 -5.71
C ASP A 14 14.71 3.43 -4.39
N TYR A 15 15.21 2.21 -4.15
CA TYR A 15 14.97 1.46 -2.93
C TYR A 15 15.42 2.22 -1.68
N VAL A 16 16.65 2.75 -1.66
CA VAL A 16 17.15 3.52 -0.51
C VAL A 16 16.33 4.80 -0.29
N ALA A 17 15.84 5.44 -1.36
CA ALA A 17 15.03 6.64 -1.27
C ALA A 17 13.67 6.41 -0.57
N LEU A 18 13.17 5.17 -0.51
CA LEU A 18 11.98 4.81 0.26
C LEU A 18 12.21 4.88 1.78
N PHE A 19 13.45 4.65 2.24
CA PHE A 19 13.78 4.50 3.66
C PHE A 19 14.43 5.77 4.25
N VAL A 20 13.69 6.87 4.26
CA VAL A 20 14.15 8.12 4.89
C VAL A 20 13.84 8.10 6.40
N PRO A 21 14.83 8.22 7.30
CA PRO A 21 14.61 8.11 8.76
C PRO A 21 13.67 9.16 9.37
N THR A 22 13.44 10.28 8.67
CA THR A 22 12.51 11.34 9.10
C THR A 22 11.05 11.02 8.78
N ASN A 23 10.77 9.96 8.03
CA ASN A 23 9.40 9.59 7.67
C ASN A 23 8.66 9.01 8.89
N THR A 24 7.41 9.44 9.06
CA THR A 24 6.51 8.81 10.04
C THR A 24 6.29 7.35 9.66
N GLY A 25 6.40 6.43 10.61
CA GLY A 25 6.25 5.00 10.35
C GLY A 25 7.48 4.31 9.74
N TYR A 26 8.67 4.93 9.79
CA TYR A 26 9.92 4.39 9.24
C TYR A 26 10.27 2.97 9.74
N ASN A 27 10.14 2.72 11.04
CA ASN A 27 10.46 1.42 11.63
C ASN A 27 9.44 0.35 11.19
N GLU A 28 8.17 0.74 11.13
CA GLU A 28 7.08 -0.09 10.66
C GLU A 28 7.26 -0.45 9.18
N LEU A 29 7.69 0.50 8.34
CA LEU A 29 8.04 0.27 6.94
C LEU A 29 9.15 -0.79 6.82
N LYS A 30 10.27 -0.62 7.54
CA LYS A 30 11.37 -1.61 7.54
C LYS A 30 10.89 -2.99 7.96
N SER A 31 10.12 -3.07 9.05
CA SER A 31 9.57 -4.33 9.55
C SER A 31 8.60 -4.98 8.54
N MET A 32 7.72 -4.19 7.93
CA MET A 32 6.76 -4.65 6.92
C MET A 32 7.47 -5.17 5.67
N THR A 33 8.42 -4.41 5.13
CA THR A 33 9.23 -4.81 3.98
C THR A 33 10.00 -6.09 4.27
N LYS A 34 10.61 -6.21 5.46
CA LYS A 34 11.33 -7.43 5.86
C LYS A 34 10.43 -8.66 5.89
N LYS A 35 9.24 -8.56 6.50
CA LYS A 35 8.27 -9.66 6.56
C LYS A 35 7.72 -10.03 5.19
N LEU A 36 7.39 -9.03 4.37
CA LEU A 36 6.91 -9.25 3.01
C LEU A 36 7.98 -9.90 2.13
N ASN A 37 9.23 -9.43 2.23
CA ASN A 37 10.34 -9.99 1.48
C ASN A 37 10.56 -11.47 1.80
N ILE A 38 10.46 -11.89 3.07
CA ILE A 38 10.55 -13.31 3.45
C ILE A 38 9.49 -14.15 2.72
N ILE A 39 8.27 -13.64 2.57
CA ILE A 39 7.20 -14.33 1.85
C ILE A 39 7.49 -14.37 0.35
N PHE A 40 7.96 -13.27 -0.23
CA PHE A 40 8.32 -13.22 -1.66
C PHE A 40 9.51 -14.14 -1.98
N GLU A 41 10.51 -14.23 -1.11
CA GLU A 41 11.60 -15.19 -1.22
C GLU A 41 11.09 -16.64 -1.24
N LYS A 42 10.12 -16.96 -0.37
CA LYS A 42 9.49 -18.29 -0.35
C LYS A 42 8.75 -18.59 -1.65
N ALA A 43 7.94 -17.64 -2.15
CA ALA A 43 7.25 -17.79 -3.43
C ALA A 43 8.23 -17.94 -4.59
N TRP A 44 9.29 -17.13 -4.60
CA TRP A 44 10.34 -17.14 -5.61
C TRP A 44 11.07 -18.48 -5.66
N ALA A 45 11.35 -19.09 -4.51
CA ALA A 45 11.98 -20.40 -4.42
C ALA A 45 11.09 -21.53 -4.95
N ILE A 46 9.76 -21.37 -4.89
CA ILE A 46 8.78 -22.33 -5.43
C ILE A 46 8.63 -22.16 -6.95
N ASN A 47 8.40 -20.93 -7.39
CA ASN A 47 8.31 -20.58 -8.81
C ASN A 47 8.67 -19.11 -9.03
N SER A 48 9.92 -18.87 -9.43
CA SER A 48 10.46 -17.53 -9.64
C SER A 48 9.78 -16.79 -10.80
N GLU A 49 9.40 -17.52 -11.86
CA GLU A 49 8.78 -16.91 -13.04
C GLU A 49 7.37 -16.41 -12.70
N GLU A 50 6.54 -17.25 -12.09
CA GLU A 50 5.19 -16.87 -11.69
C GLU A 50 5.19 -15.80 -10.61
N THR A 51 6.13 -15.86 -9.66
CA THR A 51 6.31 -14.80 -8.66
C THR A 51 6.65 -13.46 -9.32
N ALA A 52 7.58 -13.46 -10.29
CA ALA A 52 7.94 -12.25 -11.03
C ALA A 52 6.75 -11.70 -11.82
N LYS A 53 5.98 -12.57 -12.50
CA LYS A 53 4.78 -12.17 -13.25
C LYS A 53 3.73 -11.53 -12.36
N LEU A 54 3.43 -12.13 -11.20
CA LEU A 54 2.46 -11.57 -10.25
C LEU A 54 2.88 -10.18 -9.75
N ILE A 55 4.14 -10.01 -9.38
CA ILE A 55 4.63 -8.70 -8.90
C ILE A 55 4.64 -7.67 -10.05
N ALA A 56 5.11 -8.06 -11.23
CA ALA A 56 5.14 -7.20 -12.40
C ALA A 56 3.74 -6.82 -12.89
N ALA A 57 2.75 -7.70 -12.72
CA ALA A 57 1.37 -7.46 -13.14
C ALA A 57 0.73 -6.26 -12.42
N TRP A 58 1.19 -5.93 -11.21
CA TRP A 58 0.75 -4.71 -10.55
C TRP A 58 1.13 -3.44 -11.35
N VAL A 59 2.28 -3.43 -12.04
CA VAL A 59 2.74 -2.29 -12.85
C VAL A 59 2.30 -2.39 -14.31
N LEU A 60 2.36 -3.59 -14.89
CA LEU A 60 2.24 -3.80 -16.34
C LEU A 60 0.92 -4.46 -16.77
N GLY A 61 0.12 -4.94 -15.81
CA GLY A 61 -0.95 -5.87 -16.08
C GLY A 61 -0.42 -7.25 -16.48
N THR A 62 -1.30 -8.12 -16.94
CA THR A 62 -0.94 -9.45 -17.45
C THR A 62 -0.76 -9.43 -18.96
N GLU A 63 -0.19 -10.49 -19.54
CA GLU A 63 -0.08 -10.60 -21.00
C GLU A 63 -1.46 -10.67 -21.65
N GLU A 64 -2.38 -11.38 -21.01
CA GLU A 64 -3.76 -11.59 -21.43
C GLU A 64 -4.62 -10.35 -21.19
N ASN A 65 -4.38 -9.65 -20.08
CA ASN A 65 -5.15 -8.48 -19.67
C ASN A 65 -4.27 -7.37 -19.11
N ARG A 66 -3.88 -6.45 -19.99
CA ARG A 66 -3.16 -5.22 -19.64
C ARG A 66 -3.99 -4.25 -18.79
N GLY A 67 -5.32 -4.38 -18.78
CA GLY A 67 -6.22 -3.54 -17.98
C GLY A 67 -6.11 -3.76 -16.47
N LEU A 68 -5.34 -4.76 -16.03
CA LEU A 68 -5.01 -4.99 -14.62
C LEU A 68 -3.83 -4.15 -14.11
N GLU A 69 -3.20 -3.37 -14.99
CA GLU A 69 -2.14 -2.44 -14.64
C GLU A 69 -2.63 -1.33 -13.71
N ASN A 70 -1.76 -0.83 -12.82
CA ASN A 70 -2.15 0.12 -11.78
C ASN A 70 -1.41 1.46 -11.87
N ARG A 71 -0.72 1.73 -12.98
CA ARG A 71 0.03 2.96 -13.23
C ARG A 71 -0.85 4.20 -13.13
N VAL A 72 -2.02 4.21 -13.75
CA VAL A 72 -2.91 5.40 -13.68
C VAL A 72 -3.34 5.70 -12.24
N ALA A 73 -3.68 4.67 -11.47
CA ALA A 73 -4.03 4.84 -10.07
C ALA A 73 -2.83 5.26 -9.22
N TYR A 74 -1.63 4.73 -9.53
CA TYR A 74 -0.39 5.12 -8.88
C TYR A 74 -0.01 6.58 -9.18
N ASP A 75 -0.06 7.00 -10.44
CA ASP A 75 0.19 8.38 -10.85
C ASP A 75 -0.80 9.34 -10.16
N THR A 76 -2.07 8.95 -10.06
CA THR A 76 -3.11 9.71 -9.32
C THR A 76 -2.77 9.82 -7.84
N TYR A 77 -2.36 8.73 -7.20
CA TYR A 77 -1.93 8.73 -5.80
C TYR A 77 -0.72 9.66 -5.59
N ILE A 78 0.33 9.54 -6.41
CA ILE A 78 1.52 10.38 -6.30
C ILE A 78 1.19 11.86 -6.51
N GLN A 79 0.34 12.19 -7.48
CA GLN A 79 -0.09 13.56 -7.70
C GLN A 79 -0.81 14.13 -6.46
N GLN A 80 -1.75 13.37 -5.89
CA GLN A 80 -2.46 13.75 -4.66
C GLN A 80 -1.50 13.90 -3.47
N HIS A 81 -0.52 13.01 -3.35
CA HIS A 81 0.46 13.04 -2.28
C HIS A 81 1.38 14.28 -2.36
N VAL A 82 1.82 14.63 -3.57
CA VAL A 82 2.60 15.85 -3.84
C VAL A 82 1.79 17.11 -3.55
N GLU A 83 0.52 17.15 -3.96
CA GLU A 83 -0.38 18.27 -3.65
C GLU A 83 -0.55 18.44 -2.14
N THR A 84 -0.81 17.34 -1.43
CA THR A 84 -0.98 17.33 0.03
C THR A 84 0.28 17.81 0.74
N THR A 85 1.46 17.30 0.35
CA THR A 85 2.75 17.70 0.92
C THR A 85 3.05 19.17 0.66
N SER A 86 2.82 19.64 -0.57
CA SER A 86 3.00 21.05 -0.94
C SER A 86 2.11 21.98 -0.12
N TYR A 87 0.88 21.55 0.19
CA TYR A 87 -0.04 22.31 1.05
C TYR A 87 0.40 22.32 2.53
N ILE A 88 1.03 21.25 3.01
CA ILE A 88 1.63 21.21 4.35
C ILE A 88 2.82 22.16 4.43
N ASP A 89 3.68 22.16 3.40
CA ASP A 89 4.87 23.00 3.36
C ASP A 89 4.54 24.50 3.31
N SER A 90 3.39 24.87 2.73
CA SER A 90 2.90 26.25 2.71
C SER A 90 2.33 26.71 4.06
N MET A 91 2.12 25.83 5.04
CA MET A 91 1.44 26.14 6.31
C MET A 91 2.04 27.35 7.06
N LYS A 92 3.36 27.53 6.98
CA LYS A 92 4.05 28.62 7.68
C LYS A 92 4.03 29.95 6.92
N SER A 93 3.82 29.92 5.61
CA SER A 93 3.97 31.07 4.71
C SER A 93 2.66 31.53 4.07
N ASP A 94 1.63 30.66 4.01
CA ASP A 94 0.35 30.96 3.39
C ASP A 94 -0.66 31.49 4.44
N PRO A 95 -1.07 32.78 4.36
CA PRO A 95 -2.08 33.34 5.25
C PRO A 95 -3.48 32.72 5.06
N ASN A 96 -3.71 32.00 3.96
CA ASN A 96 -4.98 31.32 3.66
C ASN A 96 -4.96 29.83 4.04
N PHE A 97 -3.93 29.37 4.76
CA PHE A 97 -3.85 27.99 5.21
C PHE A 97 -5.10 27.59 6.00
N SER A 98 -5.71 26.47 5.61
CA SER A 98 -6.97 25.97 6.14
C SER A 98 -6.81 24.53 6.60
N LYS A 99 -7.03 24.30 7.90
CA LYS A 99 -7.05 22.95 8.48
C LYS A 99 -8.11 22.06 7.85
N THR A 100 -9.25 22.64 7.46
CA THR A 100 -10.32 21.90 6.78
C THR A 100 -9.90 21.46 5.38
N MET A 101 -9.18 22.33 4.64
CA MET A 101 -8.62 21.97 3.34
C MET A 101 -7.54 20.91 3.47
N LEU A 102 -6.60 21.07 4.41
CA LEU A 102 -5.60 20.06 4.70
C LEU A 102 -6.24 18.70 5.03
N ALA A 103 -7.24 18.69 5.90
CA ALA A 103 -7.94 17.46 6.27
C ALA A 103 -8.63 16.80 5.07
N ARG A 104 -9.20 17.59 4.14
CA ARG A 104 -9.76 17.07 2.89
C ARG A 104 -8.67 16.44 2.01
N LEU A 105 -7.55 17.13 1.80
CA LEU A 105 -6.42 16.62 1.02
C LEU A 105 -5.88 15.30 1.60
N LEU A 106 -5.75 15.21 2.92
CA LEU A 106 -5.33 13.98 3.60
C LEU A 106 -6.34 12.84 3.46
N ILE A 107 -7.64 13.12 3.49
CA ILE A 107 -8.69 12.12 3.26
C ILE A 107 -8.65 11.62 1.81
N ASP A 108 -8.42 12.53 0.86
CA ASP A 108 -8.35 12.16 -0.56
C ASP A 108 -7.05 11.40 -0.89
N ASP A 109 -5.92 11.75 -0.25
CA ASP A 109 -4.67 10.98 -0.28
C ASP A 109 -4.89 9.54 0.25
N PHE A 110 -5.53 9.41 1.42
CA PHE A 110 -5.90 8.13 2.01
C PHE A 110 -6.81 7.27 1.11
N LYS A 111 -7.75 7.89 0.38
CA LYS A 111 -8.64 7.15 -0.53
C LYS A 111 -7.86 6.59 -1.71
N ASN A 112 -6.97 7.39 -2.30
CA ASN A 112 -6.16 6.99 -3.44
C ASN A 112 -5.15 5.91 -3.05
N SER A 113 -4.51 6.00 -1.88
CA SER A 113 -3.65 4.93 -1.36
C SER A 113 -4.43 3.65 -1.12
N PHE A 114 -5.62 3.76 -0.53
CA PHE A 114 -6.44 2.57 -0.25
C PHE A 114 -6.87 1.84 -1.52
N GLU A 115 -7.12 2.53 -2.64
CA GLU A 115 -7.39 1.87 -3.91
C GLU A 115 -6.22 0.95 -4.34
N LEU A 116 -4.98 1.44 -4.20
CA LEU A 116 -3.77 0.66 -4.49
C LEU A 116 -3.60 -0.51 -3.53
N ASP A 117 -3.94 -0.35 -2.26
CA ASP A 117 -3.89 -1.44 -1.27
C ASP A 117 -4.77 -2.64 -1.69
N ILE A 118 -5.96 -2.40 -2.26
CA ILE A 118 -6.83 -3.48 -2.75
C ILE A 118 -6.15 -4.25 -3.89
N LYS A 119 -5.51 -3.52 -4.80
CA LYS A 119 -4.80 -4.08 -5.95
C LYS A 119 -3.57 -4.88 -5.50
N ILE A 120 -2.88 -4.42 -4.46
CA ILE A 120 -1.79 -5.17 -3.80
C ILE A 120 -2.35 -6.43 -3.14
N LEU A 121 -3.44 -6.34 -2.38
CA LEU A 121 -4.07 -7.49 -1.72
C LEU A 121 -4.43 -8.61 -2.70
N ALA A 122 -4.92 -8.29 -3.90
CA ALA A 122 -5.21 -9.30 -4.93
C ALA A 122 -3.94 -10.07 -5.32
N ASN A 123 -2.83 -9.36 -5.54
CA ASN A 123 -1.53 -9.97 -5.82
C ASN A 123 -1.01 -10.81 -4.63
N LEU A 124 -1.17 -10.33 -3.39
CA LEU A 124 -0.77 -11.08 -2.20
C LEU A 124 -1.57 -12.38 -2.04
N VAL A 125 -2.86 -12.39 -2.39
CA VAL A 125 -3.66 -13.63 -2.39
C VAL A 125 -3.16 -14.61 -3.46
N CYS A 126 -2.78 -14.14 -4.65
CA CYS A 126 -2.16 -14.99 -5.67
C CYS A 126 -0.83 -15.59 -5.19
N ILE A 127 0.05 -14.75 -4.61
CA ILE A 127 1.32 -15.20 -4.04
C ILE A 127 1.11 -16.23 -2.93
N ASP A 128 0.13 -16.00 -2.05
CA ASP A 128 -0.21 -16.93 -0.98
C ASP A 128 -0.69 -18.28 -1.53
N ARG A 129 -1.54 -18.27 -2.56
CA ARG A 129 -2.02 -19.47 -3.24
C ARG A 129 -0.89 -20.22 -3.95
N LEU A 130 0.02 -19.49 -4.62
CA LEU A 130 1.22 -20.06 -5.23
C LEU A 130 2.07 -20.81 -4.19
N ILE A 131 2.29 -20.20 -3.02
CA ILE A 131 3.06 -20.81 -1.93
C ILE A 131 2.44 -22.12 -1.44
N HIS A 132 1.11 -22.23 -1.47
CA HIS A 132 0.38 -23.41 -1.00
C HIS A 132 -0.05 -24.36 -2.13
N GLY A 133 0.43 -24.17 -3.35
CA GLY A 133 0.08 -25.02 -4.50
C GLY A 133 -1.42 -25.00 -4.84
N GLN A 134 -2.08 -23.86 -4.63
CA GLN A 134 -3.49 -23.65 -4.91
C GLN A 134 -3.68 -22.89 -6.21
N ASP A 135 -4.75 -23.22 -6.95
CA ASP A 135 -5.11 -22.50 -8.18
C ASP A 135 -5.51 -21.05 -7.87
N TYR A 136 -5.09 -20.12 -8.73
CA TYR A 136 -5.43 -18.71 -8.64
C TYR A 136 -5.69 -18.09 -10.02
N SER A 137 -6.45 -17.01 -10.03
CA SER A 137 -6.64 -16.13 -11.18
C SER A 137 -6.57 -14.70 -10.68
N LEU A 138 -5.55 -13.95 -11.13
CA LEU A 138 -5.42 -12.54 -10.78
C LEU A 138 -6.63 -11.75 -11.29
N GLU A 139 -7.09 -12.02 -12.51
CA GLU A 139 -8.29 -11.41 -13.10
C GLU A 139 -9.52 -11.57 -12.20
N SER A 140 -9.76 -12.77 -11.67
CA SER A 140 -10.88 -13.01 -10.76
C SER A 140 -10.72 -12.29 -9.43
N LEU A 141 -9.51 -12.24 -8.88
CA LEU A 141 -9.24 -11.68 -7.56
C LEU A 141 -9.17 -10.15 -7.58
N TYR A 142 -8.76 -9.55 -8.69
CA TYR A 142 -8.54 -8.12 -8.85
C TYR A 142 -9.82 -7.29 -8.60
N PHE A 143 -10.99 -7.83 -8.95
CA PHE A 143 -12.28 -7.17 -8.77
C PHE A 143 -12.99 -7.56 -7.46
N GLU A 144 -12.37 -8.39 -6.61
CA GLU A 144 -12.94 -8.72 -5.31
C GLU A 144 -12.84 -7.53 -4.32
N SER A 145 -13.80 -7.44 -3.40
CA SER A 145 -13.72 -6.44 -2.33
C SER A 145 -12.53 -6.70 -1.40
N ALA A 146 -11.95 -5.63 -0.84
CA ALA A 146 -10.89 -5.71 0.17
C ALA A 146 -11.22 -6.66 1.33
N GLY A 147 -12.49 -6.66 1.78
CA GLY A 147 -12.95 -7.54 2.85
C GLY A 147 -12.84 -9.03 2.50
N SER A 148 -13.14 -9.39 1.24
CA SER A 148 -12.97 -10.76 0.73
C SER A 148 -11.50 -11.16 0.72
N LEU A 149 -10.64 -10.34 0.12
CA LEU A 149 -9.20 -10.59 0.00
C LEU A 149 -8.54 -10.72 1.37
N ILE A 150 -8.85 -9.82 2.32
CA ILE A 150 -8.36 -9.88 3.69
C ILE A 150 -8.80 -11.16 4.41
N ASN A 151 -10.05 -11.59 4.23
CA ASN A 151 -10.53 -12.81 4.87
C ASN A 151 -9.80 -14.05 4.33
N ARG A 152 -9.47 -14.10 3.04
CA ARG A 152 -8.64 -15.17 2.46
C ARG A 152 -7.26 -15.19 3.10
N LEU A 153 -6.58 -14.04 3.16
CA LEU A 153 -5.24 -13.94 3.78
C LEU A 153 -5.26 -14.29 5.28
N ARG A 154 -6.32 -13.92 6.01
CA ARG A 154 -6.49 -14.29 7.43
C ARG A 154 -6.65 -15.80 7.66
N GLN A 155 -7.19 -16.52 6.68
CA GLN A 155 -7.41 -17.96 6.74
C GLN A 155 -6.20 -18.77 6.27
N SER A 156 -5.19 -18.10 5.72
CA SER A 156 -3.96 -18.73 5.27
C SER A 156 -3.07 -19.17 6.44
N GLN A 157 -2.17 -20.11 6.17
CA GLN A 157 -1.09 -20.50 7.09
C GLN A 157 0.07 -19.49 7.08
N THR A 158 0.16 -18.62 6.06
CA THR A 158 1.12 -17.51 6.04
C THR A 158 0.63 -16.39 6.96
N ASP A 159 1.51 -15.87 7.82
CA ASP A 159 1.19 -14.73 8.68
C ASP A 159 1.12 -13.43 7.87
N TRP A 160 -0.08 -13.03 7.49
CA TRP A 160 -0.37 -11.76 6.81
C TRP A 160 -0.82 -10.63 7.77
N SER A 161 -0.76 -10.85 9.09
CA SER A 161 -1.28 -9.91 10.09
C SER A 161 -0.64 -8.52 9.99
N PHE A 162 0.62 -8.45 9.57
CA PHE A 162 1.36 -7.20 9.46
C PHE A 162 0.85 -6.27 8.35
N ILE A 163 0.32 -6.82 7.24
CA ILE A 163 -0.39 -6.03 6.21
C ILE A 163 -1.83 -5.75 6.66
N ILE A 164 -2.53 -6.80 7.14
CA ILE A 164 -3.95 -6.71 7.47
C ILE A 164 -4.22 -5.69 8.58
N ASN A 165 -3.34 -5.60 9.58
CA ASN A 165 -3.49 -4.67 10.70
C ASN A 165 -3.15 -3.22 10.32
N ALA A 166 -2.39 -3.01 9.24
CA ALA A 166 -2.12 -1.66 8.72
C ALA A 166 -3.34 -1.07 7.97
N LEU A 167 -4.28 -1.93 7.56
CA LEU A 167 -5.54 -1.53 6.93
C LEU A 167 -6.62 -1.29 8.00
N ASP A 168 -6.76 -0.06 8.48
CA ASP A 168 -7.81 0.28 9.45
C ASP A 168 -9.20 -0.02 8.86
N LYS A 169 -9.90 -0.99 9.46
CA LYS A 169 -11.21 -1.47 8.96
C LYS A 169 -12.26 -0.36 8.91
N LYS A 170 -12.30 0.50 9.93
CA LYS A 170 -13.37 1.51 10.08
C LYS A 170 -13.16 2.64 9.09
N VAL A 171 -11.94 3.18 9.04
CA VAL A 171 -11.59 4.26 8.10
C VAL A 171 -11.71 3.78 6.66
N ARG A 172 -11.27 2.55 6.37
CA ARG A 172 -11.49 1.90 5.06
C ARG A 172 -12.96 1.87 4.65
N ASN A 173 -13.82 1.32 5.52
CA ASN A 173 -15.24 1.18 5.24
C ASN A 173 -15.90 2.55 5.05
N ALA A 174 -15.58 3.53 5.89
CA ALA A 174 -16.10 4.89 5.77
C ALA A 174 -15.62 5.61 4.50
N SER A 175 -14.34 5.49 4.14
CA SER A 175 -13.75 6.10 2.94
C SER A 175 -14.34 5.53 1.66
N SER A 176 -14.58 4.21 1.61
CA SER A 176 -15.24 3.55 0.48
C SER A 176 -16.71 3.96 0.27
N HIS A 177 -17.32 4.62 1.25
CA HIS A 177 -18.71 5.08 1.21
C HIS A 177 -18.85 6.60 1.33
N LEU A 178 -17.76 7.36 1.11
CA LEU A 178 -17.72 8.83 1.17
C LEU A 178 -18.23 9.42 2.51
N ASN A 179 -18.12 8.65 3.59
CA ASN A 179 -18.67 9.00 4.90
C ASN A 179 -17.59 9.39 5.92
N PHE A 180 -16.40 9.79 5.47
CA PHE A 180 -15.28 10.20 6.33
C PHE A 180 -14.99 11.68 6.12
N VAL A 181 -15.16 12.49 7.18
CA VAL A 181 -15.06 13.96 7.14
C VAL A 181 -14.31 14.48 8.37
N TYR A 182 -13.80 15.72 8.29
CA TYR A 182 -13.15 16.38 9.42
C TYR A 182 -14.06 17.41 10.08
N ASP A 183 -14.28 17.26 11.38
CA ASP A 183 -14.95 18.25 12.22
C ASP A 183 -13.89 19.20 12.83
N ALA A 184 -13.76 20.38 12.23
CA ALA A 184 -12.80 21.39 12.67
C ALA A 184 -13.10 21.97 14.07
N ARG A 185 -14.34 21.92 14.56
CA ARG A 185 -14.68 22.40 15.90
C ARG A 185 -14.18 21.45 16.97
N ARG A 186 -14.27 20.15 16.70
CA ARG A 186 -13.86 19.09 17.63
C ARG A 186 -12.42 18.63 17.41
N GLY A 187 -11.84 18.93 16.26
CA GLY A 187 -10.50 18.46 15.88
C GLY A 187 -10.44 16.96 15.59
N LEU A 188 -11.57 16.38 15.14
CA LEU A 188 -11.75 14.94 14.96
C LEU A 188 -12.11 14.60 13.53
N PHE A 189 -11.64 13.46 13.05
CA PHE A 189 -12.20 12.81 11.87
C PHE A 189 -13.40 11.97 12.29
N ILE A 190 -14.51 12.11 11.58
CA ILE A 190 -15.76 11.42 11.86
C ILE A 190 -16.09 10.54 10.66
N GLY A 191 -16.29 9.25 10.94
CA GLY A 191 -16.66 8.25 9.97
C GLY A 191 -18.00 7.60 10.28
N LYS A 192 -18.61 6.96 9.29
CA LYS A 192 -19.71 6.01 9.49
C LYS A 192 -19.29 4.64 8.97
N ASP A 193 -19.30 3.64 9.85
CA ASP A 193 -19.16 2.25 9.47
C ASP A 193 -20.55 1.67 9.16
N VAL A 194 -20.68 1.07 7.98
CA VAL A 194 -21.96 0.50 7.51
C VAL A 194 -21.82 -1.01 7.55
N ASP A 195 -22.47 -1.65 8.52
CA ASP A 195 -22.58 -3.10 8.55
C ASP A 195 -23.76 -3.54 7.67
N ARG A 196 -23.43 -4.06 6.49
CA ARG A 196 -24.43 -4.56 5.53
C ARG A 196 -25.21 -5.77 6.04
N ARG A 197 -24.63 -6.57 6.94
CA ARG A 197 -25.26 -7.79 7.47
C ARG A 197 -26.33 -7.47 8.49
N THR A 198 -26.05 -6.55 9.40
CA THR A 198 -27.00 -6.09 10.43
C THR A 198 -27.85 -4.90 9.98
N LYS A 199 -27.51 -4.29 8.82
CA LYS A 199 -28.07 -3.02 8.32
C LYS A 199 -27.92 -1.88 9.34
N SER A 200 -26.89 -1.91 10.18
CA SER A 200 -26.58 -0.84 11.13
C SER A 200 -25.57 0.14 10.55
N ILE A 201 -25.69 1.40 10.97
CA ILE A 201 -24.72 2.45 10.69
C ILE A 201 -24.21 2.95 12.04
N GLU A 202 -22.93 2.76 12.30
CA GLU A 202 -22.28 3.21 13.53
C GLU A 202 -21.32 4.35 13.20
N SER A 203 -21.50 5.49 13.88
CA SER A 203 -20.53 6.57 13.80
C SER A 203 -19.28 6.20 14.61
N PHE A 204 -18.11 6.55 14.09
CA PHE A 204 -16.87 6.46 14.83
C PHE A 204 -16.08 7.76 14.68
N GLU A 205 -15.16 7.96 15.62
CA GLU A 205 -14.32 9.14 15.68
C GLU A 205 -12.86 8.68 15.72
N VAL A 206 -11.99 9.38 15.00
CA VAL A 206 -10.55 9.18 14.98
C VAL A 206 -9.90 10.53 15.26
N THR A 207 -8.96 10.57 16.19
CA THR A 207 -8.24 11.82 16.47
C THR A 207 -7.32 12.17 15.30
N ALA A 208 -7.00 13.46 15.12
CA ALA A 208 -6.02 13.84 14.10
C ALA A 208 -4.66 13.16 14.32
N GLU A 209 -4.24 12.98 15.57
CA GLU A 209 -3.03 12.27 15.93
C GLU A 209 -3.06 10.79 15.51
N GLU A 210 -4.15 10.07 15.82
CA GLU A 210 -4.30 8.67 15.43
C GLU A 210 -4.35 8.49 13.91
N PHE A 211 -5.04 9.39 13.21
CA PHE A 211 -5.09 9.34 11.76
C PHE A 211 -3.73 9.60 11.13
N LEU A 212 -3.03 10.66 11.54
CA LEU A 212 -1.76 11.09 10.95
C LEU A 212 -0.56 10.23 11.35
N LEU A 213 -0.53 9.70 12.58
CA LEU A 213 0.63 8.96 13.08
C LEU A 213 0.50 7.44 12.93
N LYS A 214 -0.71 6.91 12.71
CA LYS A 214 -0.93 5.46 12.60
C LYS A 214 -1.64 5.07 11.32
N THR A 215 -2.80 5.67 11.06
CA THR A 215 -3.68 5.19 9.98
C THR A 215 -3.12 5.51 8.59
N LEU A 216 -2.76 6.77 8.34
CA LEU A 216 -2.21 7.19 7.05
C LEU A 216 -0.82 6.59 6.77
N PRO A 217 0.16 6.60 7.71
CA PRO A 217 1.46 5.97 7.47
C PRO A 217 1.36 4.46 7.25
N GLY A 218 0.43 3.79 7.94
CA GLY A 218 0.20 2.35 7.78
C GLY A 218 -0.11 1.95 6.34
N GLN A 219 -0.92 2.75 5.63
CA GLN A 219 -1.25 2.49 4.23
C GLN A 219 -0.10 2.82 3.28
N SER A 220 0.55 3.97 3.44
CA SER A 220 1.73 4.30 2.65
C SER A 220 2.81 3.21 2.75
N ASN A 221 2.97 2.64 3.94
CA ASN A 221 3.91 1.55 4.17
C ASN A 221 3.57 0.28 3.39
N ILE A 222 2.29 -0.05 3.16
CA ILE A 222 1.90 -1.22 2.35
C ILE A 222 2.39 -1.07 0.92
N ILE A 223 2.12 0.09 0.30
CA ILE A 223 2.52 0.40 -1.07
C ILE A 223 4.05 0.41 -1.19
N GLN A 224 4.72 1.14 -0.29
CA GLN A 224 6.18 1.25 -0.30
C GLN A 224 6.87 -0.10 -0.04
N SER A 225 6.36 -0.91 0.89
CA SER A 225 6.90 -2.26 1.12
C SER A 225 6.72 -3.16 -0.09
N PHE A 226 5.57 -3.10 -0.78
CA PHE A 226 5.35 -3.89 -1.98
C PHE A 226 6.33 -3.51 -3.10
N ILE A 227 6.52 -2.21 -3.35
CA ILE A 227 7.48 -1.70 -4.33
C ILE A 227 8.91 -2.10 -3.94
N ALA A 228 9.31 -1.85 -2.69
CA ALA A 228 10.64 -2.18 -2.19
C ALA A 228 10.97 -3.68 -2.33
N CYS A 229 9.99 -4.56 -2.08
CA CYS A 229 10.17 -5.99 -2.30
C CYS A 229 10.30 -6.36 -3.79
N GLY A 230 9.58 -5.67 -4.68
CA GLY A 230 9.78 -5.81 -6.12
C GLY A 230 11.19 -5.41 -6.57
N GLU A 231 11.70 -4.29 -6.05
CA GLU A 231 13.06 -3.81 -6.32
C GLU A 231 14.13 -4.78 -5.79
N LEU A 232 13.94 -5.33 -4.59
CA LEU A 232 14.82 -6.37 -4.03
C LEU A 232 14.95 -7.58 -4.96
N LEU A 233 13.85 -8.04 -5.55
CA LEU A 233 13.88 -9.13 -6.53
C LEU A 233 14.63 -8.74 -7.81
N CYS A 234 14.47 -7.50 -8.30
CA CYS A 234 15.22 -7.00 -9.44
C CYS A 234 16.74 -6.98 -9.15
N MET A 235 17.13 -6.63 -7.93
CA MET A 235 18.53 -6.56 -7.50
C MET A 235 19.20 -7.93 -7.32
N LYS A 236 18.46 -9.05 -7.22
CA LYS A 236 19.03 -10.40 -7.06
C LYS A 236 20.05 -10.80 -8.14
N LYS A 237 19.98 -10.18 -9.32
CA LYS A 237 20.94 -10.42 -10.41
C LYS A 237 22.36 -9.95 -10.07
N ASP A 238 22.51 -8.99 -9.16
CA ASP A 238 23.79 -8.59 -8.57
C ASP A 238 23.76 -8.89 -7.07
N SER A 239 24.40 -10.00 -6.68
CA SER A 239 24.47 -10.44 -5.27
C SER A 239 25.06 -9.41 -4.32
N ARG A 240 26.01 -8.58 -4.75
CA ARG A 240 26.63 -7.55 -3.92
C ARG A 240 25.62 -6.47 -3.60
N ILE A 241 24.92 -5.95 -4.62
CA ILE A 241 23.91 -4.90 -4.44
C ILE A 241 22.73 -5.41 -3.62
N HIS A 242 22.25 -6.63 -3.90
CA HIS A 242 21.18 -7.24 -3.13
C HIS A 242 21.53 -7.37 -1.64
N VAL A 243 22.77 -7.76 -1.30
CA VAL A 243 23.24 -7.82 0.08
C VAL A 243 23.30 -6.44 0.73
N GLU A 244 23.74 -5.40 0.02
CA GLU A 244 23.70 -4.02 0.53
C GLU A 244 22.26 -3.54 0.77
N ALA A 245 21.33 -3.82 -0.15
CA ALA A 245 19.92 -3.48 -0.01
C ALA A 245 19.28 -4.12 1.23
N LEU A 246 19.61 -5.38 1.51
CA LEU A 246 19.11 -6.08 2.72
C LEU A 246 19.61 -5.45 4.03
N LYS A 247 20.77 -4.77 4.03
CA LYS A 247 21.27 -4.09 5.24
C LYS A 247 20.39 -2.90 5.62
N VAL A 248 19.72 -2.25 4.67
CA VAL A 248 18.79 -1.14 4.94
C VAL A 248 17.65 -1.56 5.86
N LEU A 249 17.28 -2.85 5.84
CA LEU A 249 16.20 -3.42 6.67
C LEU A 249 16.63 -3.81 8.09
N ASN A 250 17.92 -3.76 8.41
CA ASN A 250 18.47 -4.05 9.75
C ASN A 250 18.74 -2.76 10.53
#